data_AF-A0A2X1Q387-F1
#
_entry.id   AF-A0A2X1Q387-F1
#
_cell.length_a   1.000
_cell.length_b   1.000
_cell.length_c   1.000
_cell.angle_alpha   90.00
_cell.angle_beta   90.00
_cell.angle_gamma   90.00
#
_symmetry.space_group_name_H-M   'P 1'
#
loop_
_entity.id
_entity.type
_entity.pdbx_description
1 polymer ?
#
loop_
_entity_poly.entity_id
_entity_poly.type
_entity_poly.pdbx_seq_one_letter_code
_entity_poly.pdbx_strand_id
1 'polypeptide(L)' 'MKGTIFAVALNHRSQLDTWQEAFQQSPYKAPPKTAVWLLNRAIR' A
#
# COMPACT_ATOMS: atom_id res chain seq x y z
N MET A 1 -6.07 0.79 -22.03
CA MET A 1 -5.71 -0.53 -21.46
C MET A 1 -6.98 -1.23 -20.99
N LYS A 2 -7.35 -2.40 -21.54
CA LYS A 2 -8.55 -3.18 -21.14
C LYS A 2 -8.14 -4.43 -20.35
N GLY A 3 -7.51 -4.25 -19.20
CA GLY A 3 -7.01 -5.35 -18.38
C GLY A 3 -6.96 -4.96 -16.91
N THR A 4 -6.73 -5.96 -16.07
CA THR A 4 -6.51 -5.77 -14.63
C THR A 4 -5.23 -4.99 -14.40
N ILE A 5 -5.32 -3.88 -13.68
CA ILE A 5 -4.16 -3.06 -13.35
C ILE A 5 -3.69 -3.40 -11.94
N PHE A 6 -2.43 -3.77 -11.82
CA PHE A 6 -1.76 -3.99 -10.55
C PHE A 6 -0.97 -2.74 -10.17
N ALA A 7 -1.09 -2.33 -8.91
CA ALA A 7 -0.31 -1.24 -8.34
C ALA A 7 0.23 -1.66 -6.96
N VAL A 8 1.31 -1.00 -6.52
CA VAL A 8 1.88 -1.18 -5.18
C VAL A 8 1.68 0.10 -4.40
N ALA A 9 1.03 0.00 -3.24
CA ALA A 9 0.94 1.06 -2.25
C ALA A 9 2.17 1.04 -1.33
N LEU A 10 2.46 2.16 -0.65
CA LEU A 10 3.53 2.25 0.36
C LEU A 10 4.92 1.91 -0.20
N ASN A 11 5.15 2.19 -1.48
CA ASN A 11 6.40 1.86 -2.17
C ASN A 11 7.40 3.03 -2.22
N HIS A 12 6.99 4.23 -1.80
CA HIS A 12 7.87 5.39 -1.74
C HIS A 12 8.35 5.63 -0.31
N ARG A 13 9.65 5.89 -0.13
CA ARG A 13 10.26 6.00 1.20
C ARG A 13 9.67 7.14 2.04
N SER A 14 9.42 8.30 1.44
CA SER A 14 8.80 9.41 2.18
C SER A 14 7.41 9.07 2.72
N GLN A 15 6.68 8.17 2.05
CA GLN A 15 5.38 7.71 2.53
C GLN A 15 5.53 6.79 3.74
N LEU A 16 6.52 5.87 3.70
CA LEU A 16 6.84 5.01 4.83
C LEU A 16 7.30 5.83 6.05
N ASP A 17 8.16 6.83 5.83
CA ASP A 17 8.66 7.69 6.89
C ASP A 17 7.51 8.49 7.52
N THR A 18 6.62 9.06 6.70
CA THR A 18 5.45 9.82 7.18
C THR A 18 4.49 8.97 8.00
N TRP A 19 4.36 7.68 7.67
CA TRP A 19 3.41 6.76 8.32
C TRP A 19 4.05 5.88 9.39
N GLN A 20 5.34 6.06 9.68
CA GLN A 20 6.11 5.14 10.50
C GLN A 20 5.54 4.97 11.91
N GLU A 21 5.13 6.05 12.56
CA GLU A 21 4.51 6.01 13.90
C GLU A 21 3.13 5.37 13.87
N ALA A 22 2.31 5.75 12.88
CA ALA A 22 0.96 5.20 12.73
C ALA A 22 0.99 3.67 12.55
N PHE A 23 1.98 3.13 11.83
CA PHE A 23 2.11 1.69 11.64
C PHE A 23 2.42 0.90 12.92
N GLN A 24 2.93 1.53 13.98
CA GLN A 24 3.15 0.86 15.27
C GLN A 24 1.87 0.80 16.12
N GLN A 25 0.87 1.61 15.77
CA GLN A 25 -0.39 1.69 16.51
C GLN A 25 -1.45 0.75 15.90
N SER A 26 -2.51 0.48 16.67
CA SER A 26 -3.69 -0.20 16.14
C SER A 26 -4.34 0.65 15.05
N PRO A 27 -4.80 0.05 13.93
CA PRO A 27 -4.95 -1.39 13.67
C PRO A 27 -3.72 -2.10 13.08
N TYR A 28 -2.66 -1.37 12.72
CA TYR A 28 -1.54 -1.90 11.92
C TYR A 28 -0.56 -2.75 12.75
N LYS A 29 -0.24 -2.33 13.98
CA LYS A 29 0.68 -2.96 14.95
C LYS A 29 2.15 -3.08 14.51
N ALA A 30 2.44 -3.22 13.22
CA ALA A 30 3.77 -3.18 12.65
C ALA A 30 3.74 -2.69 11.19
N PRO A 31 4.84 -2.14 10.66
CA PRO A 31 4.95 -1.76 9.26
C PRO A 31 4.83 -2.97 8.32
N PRO A 32 4.40 -2.76 7.05
CA PRO A 32 4.30 -3.84 6.07
C PRO A 32 5.67 -4.50 5.82
N LYS A 33 5.70 -5.83 5.90
CA LYS A 33 6.92 -6.63 5.63
C LYS A 33 7.04 -7.06 4.16
N THR A 34 5.93 -7.00 3.43
CA THR A 34 5.81 -7.38 2.03
C THR A 34 5.06 -6.29 1.28
N ALA A 35 5.14 -6.31 -0.05
CA ALA A 35 4.46 -5.35 -0.90
C ALA A 35 2.94 -5.34 -0.65
N VAL A 36 2.38 -4.14 -0.53
CA VAL A 36 0.93 -3.93 -0.38
C VAL A 36 0.33 -3.74 -1.76
N TRP A 37 -0.37 -4.76 -2.26
CA TRP A 37 -0.90 -4.79 -3.62
C TRP A 37 -2.31 -4.20 -3.70
N LEU A 38 -2.53 -3.38 -4.72
CA LEU A 38 -3.82 -2.84 -5.12
C LEU A 38 -4.23 -3.45 -6.46
N LEU A 39 -5.48 -3.90 -6.55
CA LEU A 39 -6.08 -4.38 -7.78
C LEU A 39 -7.10 -3.35 -8.25
N ASN A 40 -6.85 -2.71 -9.38
CA ASN A 40 -7.85 -1.86 -9.99
C ASN A 40 -8.55 -2.61 -11.13
N ARG A 41 -9.84 -2.86 -10.95
CA ARG A 41 -10.69 -3.41 -11.99
C ARG A 41 -11.39 -2.25 -12.69
N ALA A 42 -11.05 -2.03 -13.95
CA ALA A 42 -11.83 -1.13 -14.79
C ALA A 42 -13.21 -1.76 -15.00
N ILE A 43 -14.21 -1.34 -14.23
CA ILE A 43 -15.61 -1.61 -14.53
C ILE A 43 -15.94 -0.74 -15.74
N ARG A 44 -16.30 -1.39 -16.85
CA ARG A 44 -16.76 -0.72 -18.06
C ARG A 44 -18.20 -0.28 -17.90
#